data_AF-A0A0F6CLQ9-F1
#
_entry.id   AF-A0A0F6CLQ9-F1
#
_cell.length_a   1.000
_cell.length_b   1.000
_cell.length_c   1.000
_cell.angle_alpha   90.00
_cell.angle_beta   90.00
_cell.angle_gamma   90.00
#
_symmetry.space_group_name_H-M   'P 1'
#
loop_
_entity.id
_entity.type
_entity.pdbx_description
1 polymer ?
#
loop_
_entity_poly.entity_id
_entity_poly.type
_entity_poly.pdbx_seq_one_letter_code
_entity_poly.pdbx_strand_id
1 'polypeptide(L)'
;MDNNKHSIEEMMALKYYHIFFTGNGNVAKKVMEKASADLTPVTLELGGKSPCIIDKDINLEKTVKSFLFGKMLNAGQTCIAQIIWLFTKIYTILLLTN
;
A
#
# COMPACT_ATOMS: atom_id res chain seq x y z
N MET A 1 -7.93 5.78 -26.66
CA MET A 1 -8.05 4.66 -25.71
C MET A 1 -9.04 3.70 -26.33
N ASP A 2 -8.68 2.42 -26.47
CA ASP A 2 -9.61 1.40 -26.98
C ASP A 2 -10.84 1.36 -26.07
N ASN A 3 -12.02 1.54 -26.65
CA ASN A 3 -13.31 1.54 -25.94
C ASN A 3 -13.89 0.13 -25.80
N ASN A 4 -13.18 -0.90 -26.29
CA ASN A 4 -13.53 -2.28 -26.03
C ASN A 4 -13.10 -2.65 -24.60
N LYS A 5 -14.10 -2.98 -23.77
CA LYS A 5 -13.86 -3.57 -22.46
C LYS A 5 -13.38 -5.00 -22.66
N HIS A 6 -12.06 -5.20 -22.67
CA HIS A 6 -11.46 -6.52 -22.52
C HIS A 6 -11.52 -6.92 -21.04
N SER A 7 -11.86 -8.18 -20.77
CA SER A 7 -11.77 -8.75 -19.43
C SER A 7 -10.31 -8.88 -18.99
N ILE A 8 -10.06 -8.95 -17.69
CA ILE A 8 -8.71 -9.15 -17.16
C ILE A 8 -8.16 -10.50 -17.63
N GLU A 9 -9.03 -11.51 -17.72
CA GLU A 9 -8.71 -12.85 -18.21
C GLU A 9 -8.21 -12.83 -19.66
N GLU A 10 -8.90 -12.08 -20.53
CA GLU A 10 -8.48 -11.91 -21.94
C GLU A 10 -7.15 -11.15 -22.05
N MET A 11 -6.97 -10.08 -21.27
CA MET A 11 -5.70 -9.34 -21.24
C MET A 11 -4.55 -10.23 -20.77
N MET A 12 -4.76 -10.98 -19.68
CA MET A 12 -3.73 -11.87 -19.13
C MET A 12 -3.42 -13.06 -20.04
N ALA A 13 -4.26 -13.41 -21.02
CA ALA A 13 -3.96 -14.46 -22.00
C ALA A 13 -2.89 -14.03 -23.02
N LEU A 14 -2.66 -12.72 -23.19
CA LEU A 14 -1.67 -12.19 -24.10
C LEU A 14 -0.25 -12.30 -23.52
N LYS A 15 0.74 -12.33 -24.42
CA LYS A 15 2.16 -12.30 -24.06
C LYS A 15 2.65 -10.87 -23.96
N TYR A 16 3.28 -10.54 -22.84
CA TYR A 16 3.88 -9.23 -22.59
C TYR A 16 5.39 -9.35 -22.45
N TYR A 17 6.09 -8.26 -22.75
CA TYR A 17 7.52 -8.14 -22.45
C TYR A 17 7.79 -7.83 -20.98
N HIS A 18 6.82 -7.21 -20.30
CA HIS A 18 6.86 -6.88 -18.88
C HIS A 18 5.44 -6.68 -18.36
N ILE A 19 5.18 -7.06 -17.11
CA ILE A 19 3.88 -6.82 -16.45
C ILE A 19 4.08 -5.90 -15.24
N PHE A 20 3.36 -4.78 -15.22
CA PHE A 20 3.33 -3.86 -14.08
C PHE A 20 1.97 -3.96 -13.38
N PHE A 21 1.97 -4.24 -12.08
CA PHE A 21 0.75 -4.42 -11.31
C PHE A 21 0.84 -3.69 -9.97
N THR A 22 -0.20 -2.93 -9.63
CA THR A 22 -0.39 -2.33 -8.30
C THR A 22 -1.67 -2.87 -7.67
N GLY A 23 -1.58 -3.41 -6.45
CA GLY A 23 -2.74 -3.96 -5.78
C GLY A 23 -2.42 -4.79 -4.55
N ASN A 24 -3.23 -5.82 -4.30
CA ASN A 24 -3.04 -6.72 -3.14
C ASN A 24 -2.23 -7.97 -3.50
N GLY A 25 -1.64 -8.59 -2.49
CA GLY A 25 -0.81 -9.79 -2.66
C GLY A 25 -1.56 -11.03 -3.17
N ASN A 26 -2.88 -11.13 -2.97
CA ASN A 26 -3.66 -12.27 -3.45
C ASN A 26 -3.78 -12.25 -4.98
N VAL A 27 -4.04 -11.08 -5.56
CA VAL A 27 -4.11 -10.92 -7.02
C VAL A 27 -2.70 -10.95 -7.62
N ALA A 28 -1.71 -10.35 -6.96
CA ALA A 28 -0.33 -10.35 -7.43
C ALA A 28 0.26 -11.76 -7.62
N LYS A 29 -0.12 -12.71 -6.77
CA LYS A 29 0.26 -14.13 -6.92
C LYS A 29 -0.26 -14.72 -8.23
N LYS A 30 -1.51 -14.42 -8.61
CA LYS A 30 -2.10 -14.86 -9.88
C LYS A 30 -1.41 -14.20 -11.09
N VAL A 31 -1.06 -12.92 -10.96
CA VAL A 31 -0.28 -12.19 -11.97
C VAL A 31 1.08 -12.87 -12.18
N MET A 32 1.80 -13.16 -11.09
CA MET A 32 3.11 -13.83 -11.15
C MET A 32 3.01 -15.25 -11.71
N GLU A 33 2.00 -16.02 -11.31
CA GLU A 33 1.75 -17.37 -11.83
C GLU A 33 1.61 -17.34 -13.36
N LYS A 34 0.79 -16.43 -13.89
CA LYS A 34 0.63 -16.28 -15.34
C LYS A 34 1.91 -15.77 -16.03
N ALA A 35 2.58 -14.79 -15.44
CA ALA A 35 3.83 -14.22 -15.98
C ALA A 35 4.93 -15.29 -16.10
N SER A 36 5.01 -16.21 -15.14
CA SER A 36 6.03 -17.25 -15.08
C SER A 36 5.96 -18.24 -16.26
N ALA A 37 4.77 -18.49 -16.80
CA ALA A 37 4.57 -19.37 -17.95
C ALA A 37 5.29 -18.86 -19.22
N ASP A 38 5.46 -17.54 -19.34
CA ASP A 38 6.09 -16.87 -20.48
C ASP A 38 7.48 -16.31 -20.16
N LEU A 39 8.01 -16.56 -18.96
CA LEU A 39 9.23 -15.94 -18.42
C LEU A 39 9.18 -14.41 -18.48
N THR A 40 7.98 -13.85 -18.25
CA THR A 40 7.76 -12.40 -18.32
C THR A 40 8.22 -11.77 -17.01
N PRO A 41 9.14 -10.77 -17.03
CA PRO A 41 9.49 -10.02 -15.85
C PRO A 41 8.28 -9.22 -15.33
N VAL A 42 8.24 -9.02 -14.02
CA VAL A 42 7.14 -8.32 -13.35
C VAL A 42 7.63 -7.24 -12.39
N THR A 43 6.82 -6.19 -12.23
CA THR A 43 6.89 -5.24 -11.13
C THR A 43 5.58 -5.29 -10.37
N LEU A 44 5.64 -5.65 -9.08
CA LEU A 44 4.48 -5.84 -8.22
C LEU A 44 4.52 -4.82 -7.08
N GLU A 45 3.76 -3.73 -7.22
CA GLU A 45 3.60 -2.68 -6.21
C GLU A 45 2.47 -3.06 -5.25
N LEU A 46 2.82 -3.65 -4.11
CA LEU A 46 1.86 -4.24 -3.19
C LEU A 46 1.69 -3.44 -1.90
N GLY A 47 0.58 -3.70 -1.21
CA GLY A 47 0.34 -3.15 0.12
C GLY A 47 1.08 -3.88 1.25
N GLY A 48 0.90 -3.37 2.47
CA GLY A 48 1.46 -3.94 3.69
C GLY A 48 1.02 -3.14 4.90
N LYS A 49 1.65 -3.41 6.05
CA LYS A 49 1.51 -2.56 7.25
C LYS A 49 2.76 -1.69 7.35
N SER A 50 2.67 -0.43 6.96
CA SER A 50 3.79 0.53 7.00
C SER A 50 4.00 1.03 8.43
N PRO A 51 5.02 0.55 9.17
CA PRO A 51 5.18 0.94 10.57
C PRO A 51 5.67 2.38 10.67
N CYS A 52 5.20 3.10 11.69
CA CYS A 52 5.73 4.38 12.12
C CYS A 52 6.20 4.24 13.57
N ILE A 53 7.51 4.36 13.76
CA ILE A 53 8.18 4.29 15.07
C ILE A 53 8.40 5.73 15.52
N ILE A 54 7.97 6.04 16.74
CA ILE A 54 8.10 7.37 17.35
C ILE A 54 9.02 7.23 18.55
N ASP A 55 10.14 7.97 18.53
CA ASP A 55 11.08 8.02 19.64
C ASP A 55 10.51 8.83 20.82
N LYS A 56 11.08 8.66 22.02
CA LYS A 56 10.70 9.42 23.21
C LYS A 56 11.17 10.88 23.17
N ASP A 57 12.25 11.18 22.43
CA ASP A 57 12.91 12.49 22.41
C ASP A 57 12.53 13.31 21.15
N ILE A 58 11.22 13.47 20.90
CA ILE A 58 10.70 14.15 19.70
C ILE A 58 9.65 15.21 20.05
N ASN A 59 9.47 16.18 19.14
CA ASN A 59 8.34 17.11 19.22
C ASN A 59 7.04 16.36 18.90
N LEU A 60 6.34 15.97 19.97
CA LEU A 60 5.17 15.09 19.87
C LEU A 60 4.02 15.73 19.11
N GLU A 61 3.75 17.02 19.34
CA GLU A 61 2.65 17.74 18.68
C GLU A 61 2.83 17.77 17.15
N LYS A 62 4.02 18.17 16.69
CA LYS A 62 4.34 18.18 15.25
C LYS A 62 4.24 16.78 14.65
N THR A 63 4.74 15.78 15.36
CA THR A 63 4.77 14.39 14.90
C THR A 63 3.37 13.80 14.78
N VAL A 64 2.51 14.03 15.77
CA VAL A 64 1.10 13.59 15.74
C VAL A 64 0.34 14.24 14.59
N LYS A 65 0.52 15.56 14.36
CA LYS A 65 -0.11 16.26 13.22
C LYS A 65 0.30 15.65 11.87
N SER A 66 1.59 15.41 11.65
CA SER A 66 2.08 14.79 10.41
C SER A 66 1.61 13.35 10.25
N PHE A 67 1.60 12.57 11.34
CA PHE A 67 1.09 11.21 11.31
C PHE A 67 -0.40 11.16 10.97
N LEU A 68 -1.23 11.98 11.63
CA LEU A 68 -2.67 12.02 11.39
C LEU A 68 -2.99 12.43 9.95
N PHE A 69 -2.26 13.40 9.40
CA PHE A 69 -2.39 13.77 7.99
C PHE A 69 -2.15 12.57 7.06
N GLY A 70 -1.00 11.89 7.21
CA GLY A 70 -0.67 10.74 6.37
C GLY A 70 -1.62 9.56 6.57
N LYS A 71 -2.12 9.37 7.80
CA LYS A 71 -3.08 8.30 8.14
C LYS A 71 -4.47 8.54 7.57
N MET A 72 -4.94 9.79 7.58
CA MET A 72 -6.31 10.17 7.20
C MET A 72 -6.42 10.56 5.72
N LEU A 73 -5.31 10.81 5.03
CA LEU A 73 -5.30 11.05 3.60
C LEU A 73 -6.02 9.91 2.84
N ASN A 74 -6.96 10.28 1.97
CA ASN A 74 -7.82 9.33 1.24
C ASN A 74 -8.57 8.35 2.17
N ALA A 75 -9.00 8.82 3.35
CA ALA A 75 -9.59 7.97 4.40
C ALA A 75 -8.69 6.78 4.78
N GLY A 76 -7.37 6.94 4.68
CA GLY A 76 -6.39 5.90 4.93
C GLY A 76 -6.24 4.85 3.82
N GLN A 77 -6.95 4.99 2.70
CA GLN A 77 -6.84 4.11 1.53
C GLN A 77 -5.61 4.49 0.68
N THR A 78 -4.44 4.43 1.30
CA THR A 78 -3.16 4.70 0.66
C THR A 78 -2.20 3.57 1.06
N CYS A 79 -1.55 2.91 0.10
CA CYS A 79 -0.68 1.74 0.38
C CYS A 79 0.42 2.04 1.41
N ILE A 80 0.92 3.28 1.41
CA ILE A 80 1.98 3.76 2.32
C ILE A 80 1.44 4.45 3.58
N ALA A 81 0.12 4.40 3.84
CA ALA A 81 -0.47 4.97 5.04
C ALA A 81 0.15 4.33 6.30
N GLN A 82 0.44 5.16 7.30
CA GLN A 82 1.21 4.73 8.46
C GLN A 82 0.35 3.89 9.43
N ILE A 83 1.00 3.01 10.17
CA ILE A 83 0.45 2.35 11.37
C ILE A 83 1.45 2.60 12.49
N ILE A 84 1.00 3.24 13.55
CA ILE A 84 1.83 3.54 14.71
C ILE A 84 2.11 2.25 15.50
N TRP A 85 3.37 2.07 15.91
CA TRP A 85 3.77 1.11 16.94
C TRP A 85 4.21 1.91 18.18
N LEU A 86 3.45 1.82 19.28
CA LEU A 86 3.75 2.57 20.51
C LEU A 86 4.46 1.71 21.54
N PHE A 87 5.57 2.21 22.06
CA PHE A 87 6.07 1.83 23.38
C PHE A 87 5.34 2.67 24.44
N THR A 88 4.22 2.13 24.93
CA THR A 88 3.61 2.30 26.26
C THR A 88 3.26 3.68 26.88
N LYS A 89 3.57 4.85 26.31
CA LYS A 89 3.19 6.15 26.96
C LYS A 89 2.54 7.25 26.10
N ILE A 90 2.31 7.03 24.81
CA ILE A 90 1.79 8.08 23.89
C ILE A 90 0.26 8.05 23.73
N TYR A 91 -0.43 7.02 24.25
CA TYR A 91 -1.86 6.79 24.06
C TYR A 91 -2.76 7.96 24.45
N THR A 92 -2.40 8.73 25.48
CA THR A 92 -3.26 9.79 26.02
C THR A 92 -3.43 10.98 25.07
N ILE A 93 -2.43 11.30 24.24
CA ILE A 93 -2.50 12.49 23.37
C ILE A 93 -3.26 12.21 22.06
N LEU A 94 -3.19 10.99 21.53
CA LEU A 94 -3.90 10.62 20.29
C LEU A 94 -5.42 10.46 20.48
N LEU A 95 -5.89 10.15 21.68
CA LEU A 95 -7.33 9.96 21.96
C LEU A 95 -8.06 11.25 22.34
N LEU A 96 -7.33 12.35 22.62
CA LEU A 96 -7.89 13.61 23.10
C LEU A 96 -8.10 14.66 22.00
N THR A 97 -7.82 14.33 20.72
CA THR A 97 -8.03 15.22 19.57
C THR A 97 -9.30 14.90 18.78
N ASN A 98 -10.34 14.37 19.43
CA ASN A 98 -11.72 14.35 18.93
C ASN A 98 -12.58 15.29 19.77
#